data_AF-A0A1Q3MGV0-F1
#
_entry.id   AF-A0A1Q3MGV0-F1
#
_cell.length_a   1.000
_cell.length_b   1.000
_cell.length_c   1.000
_cell.angle_alpha   90.00
_cell.angle_beta   90.00
_cell.angle_gamma   90.00
#
_symmetry.space_group_name_H-M   'P 1'
#
loop_
_entity.id
_entity.type
_entity.pdbx_description
1 polymer ?
#
loop_
_entity_poly.entity_id
_entity_poly.type
_entity_poly.pdbx_seq_one_letter_code
_entity_poly.pdbx_strand_id
1 'polypeptide(L)'
;MHDAFRFFTPLPEVFRKLWADLWLPKTVAAGLAGLLDYLLPEHGSRDLALAAAALILLDTATGFWAALVSGKRVSSAKFSRVLTKLLGYGSVVVVCGVASHAVPGAAGFQPVAISGVLGFVVLTEGISILENVGRMGVKAPPFLMDWLRKRLKEKPEE
;
A
#
# COMPACT_ATOMS: atom_id res chain seq x y z
N MET A 1 5.87 -18.78 50.42
CA MET A 1 6.31 -18.38 49.07
C MET A 1 5.44 -19.06 48.00
N HIS A 2 4.12 -18.83 47.98
CA HIS A 2 3.24 -19.57 47.06
C HIS A 2 2.03 -18.77 46.55
N ASP A 3 2.10 -17.43 46.52
CA ASP A 3 1.00 -16.60 45.99
C ASP A 3 1.51 -15.32 45.29
N ALA A 4 2.32 -15.47 44.24
CA ALA A 4 2.84 -14.31 43.49
C ALA A 4 2.74 -14.44 41.96
N PHE A 5 1.90 -15.34 41.44
CA PHE A 5 1.76 -15.53 39.98
C PHE A 5 0.30 -15.76 39.54
N ARG A 6 -0.61 -14.87 39.94
CA ARG A 6 -1.93 -14.71 39.32
C ARG A 6 -2.13 -13.28 38.84
N PHE A 7 -1.32 -12.87 37.86
CA PHE A 7 -1.53 -11.64 37.09
C PHE A 7 -1.72 -12.00 35.60
N PHE A 8 -2.69 -12.87 35.33
CA PHE A 8 -3.28 -13.00 34.00
C PHE A 8 -4.71 -12.48 34.13
N THR A 9 -4.91 -11.19 33.85
CA THR A 9 -6.25 -10.68 33.60
C THR A 9 -6.80 -11.42 32.38
N PRO A 10 -7.95 -12.11 32.45
CA PRO A 10 -8.57 -12.63 31.24
C PRO A 10 -8.82 -11.46 30.31
N LEU A 11 -8.42 -11.57 29.04
CA LEU A 11 -8.76 -10.59 28.00
C LEU A 11 -10.25 -10.25 28.16
N PRO A 12 -10.63 -8.95 28.22
CA PRO A 12 -12.02 -8.56 28.38
C PRO A 12 -12.88 -9.34 27.39
N GLU A 13 -14.05 -9.84 27.79
CA GLU A 13 -14.91 -10.67 26.93
C GLU A 13 -15.14 -10.04 25.54
N VAL A 14 -15.17 -8.71 25.49
CA VAL A 14 -15.23 -7.91 24.27
C VAL A 14 -14.07 -8.22 23.32
N PHE A 15 -12.82 -8.28 23.79
CA PHE A 15 -11.66 -8.63 22.97
C PHE A 15 -11.70 -10.09 22.49
N ARG A 16 -12.19 -11.01 23.33
CA ARG A 16 -12.34 -12.42 22.95
C ARG A 16 -13.39 -12.60 21.86
N LYS A 17 -14.54 -11.93 21.98
CA LYS A 17 -15.56 -11.87 20.93
C LYS A 17 -15.06 -11.19 19.67
N LEU A 18 -14.37 -10.05 19.79
CA LEU A 18 -13.77 -9.35 18.66
C LEU A 18 -12.82 -10.28 17.88
N TRP A 19 -11.97 -11.03 18.58
CA TRP A 19 -11.01 -11.97 17.98
C TRP A 19 -11.65 -13.21 17.36
N ALA A 20 -12.77 -13.67 17.90
CA ALA A 20 -13.58 -14.76 17.36
C ALA A 20 -14.41 -14.33 16.14
N ASP A 21 -15.01 -13.14 16.19
CA ASP A 21 -15.85 -12.56 15.12
C ASP A 21 -15.02 -11.97 13.96
N LEU A 22 -13.69 -11.89 14.14
CA LEU A 22 -12.70 -11.55 13.11
C LEU A 22 -12.58 -12.59 11.98
N TRP A 23 -13.46 -13.60 11.89
CA TRP A 23 -13.46 -14.61 10.83
C TRP A 23 -13.74 -14.02 9.44
N LEU A 24 -14.66 -13.04 9.33
CA LEU A 24 -15.01 -12.42 8.05
C LEU A 24 -13.85 -11.58 7.48
N PRO A 25 -13.14 -10.75 8.27
CA PRO A 25 -11.89 -10.13 7.82
C PRO A 25 -10.81 -11.15 7.44
N LYS A 26 -10.70 -12.27 8.15
CA LYS A 26 -9.71 -13.32 7.85
C LYS A 26 -10.01 -14.02 6.52
N THR A 27 -11.27 -14.33 6.22
CA THR A 27 -11.66 -14.94 4.95
C THR A 27 -11.50 -13.97 3.78
N VAL A 28 -11.85 -12.70 3.96
CA VAL A 28 -11.59 -11.64 2.96
C VAL A 28 -10.09 -11.50 2.72
N ALA A 29 -9.27 -11.48 3.77
CA ALA A 29 -7.81 -11.42 3.65
C ALA A 29 -7.22 -12.65 2.95
N ALA A 30 -7.75 -13.85 3.23
CA ALA A 30 -7.31 -15.08 2.58
C ALA A 30 -7.67 -15.11 1.08
N GLY A 31 -8.90 -14.69 0.73
CA GLY A 31 -9.32 -14.56 -0.68
C GLY A 31 -8.49 -13.54 -1.44
N LEU A 32 -8.20 -12.38 -0.81
CA LEU A 32 -7.29 -11.38 -1.36
C LEU A 32 -5.86 -11.92 -1.51
N ALA A 33 -5.37 -12.68 -0.54
CA ALA A 33 -4.04 -13.29 -0.60
C ALA A 33 -3.93 -14.30 -1.76
N GLY A 34 -4.94 -15.17 -1.95
CA GLY A 34 -4.97 -16.09 -3.08
C GLY A 34 -5.10 -15.37 -4.43
N LEU A 35 -5.87 -14.28 -4.49
CA LEU A 35 -5.96 -13.45 -5.70
C LEU A 35 -4.62 -12.75 -6.00
N LEU A 36 -3.93 -12.24 -4.98
CA LEU A 36 -2.61 -11.65 -5.14
C LEU A 36 -1.58 -12.69 -5.60
N ASP A 37 -1.62 -13.90 -5.07
CA ASP A 37 -0.75 -15.00 -5.48
C ASP A 37 -0.97 -15.41 -6.94
N TYR A 38 -2.24 -15.44 -7.39
CA TYR A 38 -2.58 -15.68 -8.78
C TYR A 38 -2.12 -14.56 -9.73
N LEU A 39 -2.25 -13.30 -9.31
CA LEU A 39 -1.98 -12.14 -10.17
C LEU A 39 -0.50 -11.75 -10.21
N LEU A 40 0.26 -11.99 -9.14
CA LEU A 40 1.64 -11.52 -8.97
C LEU A 40 2.67 -12.64 -9.25
N PRO A 41 3.66 -12.43 -10.13
CA PRO A 41 4.79 -13.35 -10.28
C PRO A 41 5.60 -13.55 -8.98
N GLU A 42 6.17 -14.74 -8.80
CA GLU A 42 6.51 -15.34 -7.49
C GLU A 42 7.56 -14.62 -6.63
N HIS A 43 8.43 -13.75 -7.17
CA HIS A 43 9.50 -13.14 -6.37
C HIS A 43 9.60 -11.61 -6.48
N GLY A 44 9.94 -11.04 -7.64
CA GLY A 44 10.20 -9.58 -7.73
C GLY A 44 8.96 -8.68 -7.65
N SER A 45 7.86 -9.08 -8.29
CA SER A 45 6.60 -8.33 -8.30
C SER A 45 5.86 -8.36 -6.98
N ARG A 46 6.03 -9.42 -6.18
CA ARG A 46 5.41 -9.54 -4.86
C ARG A 46 6.01 -8.54 -3.87
N ASP A 47 7.33 -8.47 -3.81
CA ASP A 47 8.03 -7.50 -2.97
C ASP A 47 7.69 -6.06 -3.37
N LEU A 48 7.61 -5.80 -4.68
CA LEU A 48 7.23 -4.48 -5.19
C LEU A 48 5.76 -4.15 -4.88
N ALA A 49 4.85 -5.12 -4.91
CA ALA A 49 3.45 -4.92 -4.53
C ALA A 49 3.31 -4.61 -3.03
N LEU A 50 4.05 -5.32 -2.19
CA LEU A 50 4.11 -5.04 -0.75
C LEU A 50 4.70 -3.66 -0.47
N ALA A 51 5.77 -3.28 -1.19
CA ALA A 51 6.36 -1.94 -1.09
C ALA A 51 5.36 -0.86 -1.52
N ALA A 52 4.65 -1.05 -2.62
CA ALA A 52 3.63 -0.11 -3.09
C ALA A 52 2.50 0.04 -2.06
N ALA A 53 1.98 -1.06 -1.51
CA ALA A 53 0.95 -1.03 -0.47
C ALA A 53 1.45 -0.33 0.80
N ALA A 54 2.67 -0.65 1.25
CA ALA A 54 3.28 -0.01 2.41
C ALA A 54 3.47 1.51 2.21
N LEU A 55 3.87 1.94 1.01
CA LEU A 55 4.01 3.36 0.68
C LEU A 55 2.67 4.09 0.63
N ILE A 56 1.59 3.49 0.11
CA ILE A 56 0.25 4.09 0.17
C ILE A 56 -0.20 4.30 1.62
N LEU A 57 0.04 3.31 2.49
CA LEU A 57 -0.28 3.41 3.92
C LEU A 57 0.57 4.48 4.61
N LEU A 58 1.86 4.54 4.30
CA LEU A 58 2.78 5.53 4.84
C LEU A 58 2.47 6.94 4.35
N ASP A 59 2.12 7.11 3.07
CA ASP A 59 1.64 8.39 2.51
C ASP A 59 0.38 8.85 3.23
N THR A 60 -0.55 7.92 3.49
CA THR A 60 -1.77 8.23 4.24
C THR A 60 -1.45 8.71 5.65
N ALA A 61 -0.57 8.00 6.37
CA ALA A 61 -0.17 8.36 7.73
C ALA A 61 0.57 9.71 7.76
N THR A 62 1.53 9.91 6.87
CA THR A 62 2.30 11.17 6.77
C THR A 62 1.43 12.34 6.32
N GLY A 63 0.47 12.12 5.42
CA GLY A 63 -0.49 13.12 4.96
C GLY A 63 -1.49 13.52 6.04
N PHE A 64 -1.92 12.57 6.86
CA PHE A 64 -2.72 12.82 8.06
C PHE A 64 -1.91 13.65 9.08
N TRP A 65 -0.69 13.25 9.40
CA TRP A 65 0.16 13.97 10.35
C TRP A 65 0.50 15.39 9.88
N ALA A 66 0.86 15.55 8.60
CA ALA A 66 1.10 16.86 7.99
C ALA A 66 -0.14 17.77 8.09
N ALA A 67 -1.36 17.21 7.95
CA ALA A 67 -2.58 17.98 8.11
C ALA A 67 -2.76 18.47 9.56
N LEU A 68 -2.48 17.62 10.55
CA LEU A 68 -2.53 17.99 11.97
C LEU A 68 -1.52 19.10 12.29
N VAL A 69 -0.26 18.94 11.88
CA VAL A 69 0.81 19.93 12.11
C VAL A 69 0.48 21.26 11.43
N SER A 70 -0.11 21.23 10.23
CA SER A 70 -0.52 22.44 9.50
C SER A 70 -1.84 23.06 9.98
N GLY A 71 -2.50 22.51 11.01
CA GLY A 71 -3.81 22.98 11.48
C GLY A 71 -4.94 22.81 10.46
N LYS A 72 -4.76 21.97 9.43
CA LYS A 72 -5.77 21.74 8.39
C LYS A 72 -6.74 20.64 8.83
N ARG A 73 -8.04 20.87 8.65
CA ARG A 73 -9.05 19.84 8.93
C ARG A 73 -8.79 18.58 8.11
N VAL A 74 -8.94 17.43 8.77
CA VAL A 74 -8.97 16.12 8.12
C VAL A 74 -10.42 15.87 7.73
N SER A 75 -10.68 15.71 6.43
CA SER A 75 -12.02 15.46 5.89
C SER A 75 -12.14 14.04 5.39
N SER A 76 -13.38 13.54 5.32
CA SER A 76 -13.73 12.27 4.67
C SER A 76 -13.20 12.18 3.23
N ALA A 77 -13.12 13.31 2.51
CA ALA A 77 -12.52 13.37 1.18
C ALA A 77 -11.02 13.02 1.13
N LYS A 78 -10.27 13.17 2.24
CA LYS A 78 -8.89 12.69 2.32
C LYS A 78 -8.82 11.18 2.52
N PHE A 79 -9.78 10.62 3.25
CA PHE A 79 -9.87 9.18 3.46
C PHE A 79 -10.35 8.45 2.19
N SER A 80 -11.30 9.04 1.46
CA SER A 80 -11.74 8.49 0.17
C SER A 80 -10.59 8.42 -0.84
N ARG A 81 -9.64 9.37 -0.80
CA ARG A 81 -8.44 9.35 -1.65
C ARG A 81 -7.60 8.09 -1.47
N VAL A 82 -7.49 7.57 -0.24
CA VAL A 82 -6.76 6.33 0.04
C VAL A 82 -7.44 5.16 -0.65
N LEU A 83 -8.76 5.08 -0.52
CA LEU A 83 -9.56 4.04 -1.19
C LEU A 83 -9.48 4.19 -2.72
N THR A 84 -9.50 5.42 -3.24
CA THR A 84 -9.31 5.69 -4.68
C THR A 84 -7.95 5.22 -5.16
N LYS A 85 -6.86 5.43 -4.40
CA LYS A 85 -5.52 4.94 -4.76
C LYS A 85 -5.47 3.41 -4.76
N LEU A 86 -5.98 2.77 -3.71
CA LEU A 86 -5.99 1.30 -3.60
C LEU A 86 -6.84 0.65 -4.70
N LEU A 87 -8.05 1.14 -4.95
CA LEU A 87 -8.92 0.62 -6.01
C LEU A 87 -8.42 0.98 -7.41
N GLY A 88 -7.92 2.20 -7.61
CA GLY A 88 -7.40 2.67 -8.89
C GLY A 88 -6.16 1.87 -9.31
N TYR A 89 -5.12 1.85 -8.47
CA TYR A 89 -3.91 1.11 -8.78
C TYR A 89 -4.12 -0.41 -8.74
N GLY A 90 -4.89 -0.90 -7.76
CA GLY A 90 -5.23 -2.32 -7.66
C GLY A 90 -5.98 -2.82 -8.89
N SER A 91 -6.96 -2.07 -9.41
CA SER A 91 -7.69 -2.46 -10.61
C SER A 91 -6.80 -2.54 -11.85
N VAL A 92 -5.83 -1.63 -12.01
CA VAL A 92 -4.86 -1.69 -13.12
C VAL A 92 -3.97 -2.94 -13.00
N VAL A 93 -3.49 -3.27 -11.81
CA VAL A 93 -2.71 -4.51 -11.58
C VAL A 93 -3.53 -5.75 -11.91
N VAL A 94 -4.81 -5.79 -11.51
CA VAL A 94 -5.74 -6.87 -11.87
C VAL A 94 -5.90 -6.97 -13.38
N VAL A 95 -6.09 -5.86 -14.08
CA VAL A 95 -6.20 -5.84 -15.55
C VAL A 95 -4.93 -6.39 -16.20
N CYS A 96 -3.75 -5.98 -15.75
CA CYS A 96 -2.47 -6.49 -16.25
C CYS A 96 -2.34 -8.01 -16.03
N GLY A 97 -2.68 -8.51 -14.84
CA GLY A 97 -2.64 -9.94 -14.54
C GLY A 97 -3.63 -10.74 -15.38
N VAL A 98 -4.89 -10.33 -15.42
CA VAL A 98 -5.94 -11.00 -16.22
C VAL A 98 -5.59 -10.99 -17.70
N ALA A 99 -5.19 -9.85 -18.26
CA ALA A 99 -4.80 -9.76 -19.67
C ALA A 99 -3.64 -10.70 -20.00
N SER A 100 -2.68 -10.84 -19.10
CA SER A 100 -1.52 -11.71 -19.33
C SER A 100 -1.86 -13.20 -19.34
N HIS A 101 -2.89 -13.62 -18.58
CA HIS A 101 -3.37 -14.99 -18.57
C HIS A 101 -4.44 -15.29 -19.64
N ALA A 102 -5.29 -14.31 -19.97
CA ALA A 102 -6.43 -14.50 -20.85
C ALA A 102 -6.11 -14.24 -22.33
N VAL A 103 -5.08 -13.43 -22.64
CA VAL A 103 -4.71 -13.10 -24.03
C VAL A 103 -3.61 -14.04 -24.52
N PRO A 104 -3.85 -14.82 -25.60
CA PRO A 104 -2.82 -15.67 -26.19
C PRO A 104 -1.56 -14.88 -26.56
N GLY A 105 -0.40 -15.37 -26.14
CA GLY A 105 0.89 -14.72 -26.40
C GLY A 105 1.27 -13.59 -25.43
N ALA A 106 0.43 -13.25 -24.45
CA ALA A 106 0.68 -12.16 -23.50
C ALA A 106 1.40 -12.60 -22.20
N ALA A 107 1.66 -13.89 -21.99
CA ALA A 107 2.26 -14.39 -20.75
C ALA A 107 3.61 -13.73 -20.41
N GLY A 108 4.44 -13.43 -21.42
CA GLY A 108 5.72 -12.74 -21.22
C GLY A 108 5.61 -11.25 -20.87
N PHE A 109 4.45 -10.63 -21.10
CA PHE A 109 4.19 -9.23 -20.80
C PHE A 109 3.85 -9.00 -19.32
N GLN A 110 3.35 -10.03 -18.62
CA GLN A 110 2.90 -9.95 -17.23
C GLN A 110 3.92 -9.32 -16.28
N PRO A 111 5.18 -9.80 -16.21
CA PRO A 111 6.11 -9.33 -15.20
C PRO A 111 6.50 -7.88 -15.44
N VAL A 112 6.65 -7.48 -16.72
CA VAL A 112 7.01 -6.11 -17.12
C VAL A 112 5.86 -5.14 -16.83
N ALA A 113 4.64 -5.51 -17.22
CA ALA A 113 3.47 -4.66 -17.04
C ALA A 113 3.16 -4.42 -15.55
N ILE A 114 3.11 -5.49 -14.76
CA ILE A 114 2.84 -5.41 -13.32
C ILE A 114 3.95 -4.64 -12.61
N SER A 115 5.22 -4.93 -12.91
CA SER A 115 6.35 -4.23 -12.28
C SER A 115 6.38 -2.75 -12.66
N GLY A 116 6.01 -2.40 -13.90
CA GLY A 116 5.91 -1.02 -14.35
C GLY A 116 4.82 -0.24 -13.62
N VAL A 117 3.62 -0.82 -13.49
CA VAL A 117 2.50 -0.21 -12.74
C VAL A 117 2.85 -0.05 -11.27
N LEU A 118 3.36 -1.09 -10.62
CA LEU A 118 3.74 -1.02 -9.20
C LEU A 118 4.92 -0.05 -8.97
N GLY A 119 5.90 -0.04 -9.87
CA GLY A 119 7.00 0.92 -9.86
C GLY A 119 6.51 2.36 -9.97
N PHE A 120 5.54 2.62 -10.85
CA PHE A 120 4.89 3.93 -10.95
C PHE A 120 4.26 4.35 -9.62
N VAL A 121 3.52 3.45 -8.96
CA VAL A 121 2.92 3.70 -7.64
C VAL A 121 4.00 4.04 -6.60
N VAL A 122 5.06 3.25 -6.53
CA VAL A 122 6.18 3.48 -5.60
C VAL A 122 6.77 4.87 -5.79
N LEU A 123 7.01 5.29 -7.03
CA LEU A 123 7.55 6.61 -7.34
C LEU A 123 6.57 7.73 -6.94
N THR A 124 5.28 7.60 -7.26
CA THR A 124 4.28 8.64 -6.97
C THR A 124 4.03 8.79 -5.47
N GLU A 125 3.95 7.69 -4.72
CA GLU A 125 3.77 7.72 -3.26
C GLU A 125 5.03 8.23 -2.56
N GLY A 126 6.22 7.87 -3.05
CA GLY A 126 7.49 8.40 -2.55
C GLY A 126 7.56 9.93 -2.66
N ILE A 127 7.14 10.50 -3.79
CA ILE A 127 7.05 11.96 -3.98
C ILE A 127 6.05 12.56 -2.98
N SER A 128 4.87 11.95 -2.85
CA SER A 128 3.81 12.46 -1.97
C SER A 128 4.22 12.47 -0.50
N ILE A 129 4.94 11.44 -0.04
CA ILE A 129 5.52 11.37 1.31
C ILE A 129 6.52 12.50 1.53
N LEU A 130 7.45 12.72 0.60
CA LEU A 130 8.43 13.80 0.75
C LEU A 130 7.77 15.19 0.80
N GLU A 131 6.69 15.40 0.04
CA GLU A 131 5.88 16.61 0.12
C GLU A 131 5.16 16.73 1.48
N ASN A 132 4.65 15.63 2.05
CA ASN A 132 4.08 15.60 3.40
C ASN A 132 5.14 15.97 4.45
N VAL A 133 6.33 15.38 4.36
CA VAL A 133 7.48 15.65 5.25
C VAL A 133 7.88 17.12 5.20
N GLY A 134 7.97 17.71 4.01
CA GLY A 134 8.20 19.14 3.84
C GLY A 134 7.15 20.01 4.53
N ARG A 135 5.86 19.62 4.44
CA ARG A 135 4.75 20.30 5.13
C ARG A 135 4.80 20.17 6.66
N MET A 136 5.51 19.20 7.21
CA MET A 136 5.75 19.06 8.65
C MET A 136 6.89 19.96 9.15
N GLY A 137 7.55 20.72 8.27
CA GLY A 137 8.73 21.53 8.62
C GLY A 137 10.04 20.76 8.63
N VAL A 138 10.02 19.47 8.26
CA VAL A 138 11.23 18.66 8.09
C VAL A 138 11.77 18.88 6.68
N LYS A 139 13.06 19.20 6.55
CA LYS A 139 13.70 19.38 5.25
C LYS A 139 13.73 18.05 4.50
N ALA A 140 12.89 17.93 3.47
CA ALA A 140 12.93 16.78 2.56
C ALA A 140 14.23 16.81 1.73
N PRO A 141 14.94 15.68 1.56
CA PRO A 141 16.16 15.62 0.77
C PRO A 141 15.89 15.98 -0.71
N PRO A 142 16.42 17.10 -1.24
CA PRO A 142 16.10 17.57 -2.59
C PRO A 142 16.60 16.61 -3.67
N PHE A 143 17.78 16.00 -3.47
CA PHE A 143 18.34 15.02 -4.41
C PHE A 143 17.39 13.83 -4.64
N LEU A 144 16.67 13.40 -3.60
CA LEU A 144 15.75 12.27 -3.68
C LEU A 144 14.46 12.68 -4.38
N MET A 145 13.92 13.87 -4.05
CA MET A 145 12.75 14.43 -4.73
C MET A 145 12.99 14.56 -6.24
N ASP A 146 14.15 15.10 -6.62
CA ASP A 146 14.52 15.31 -8.03
C ASP A 146 14.72 13.97 -8.75
N TRP A 147 15.37 13.01 -8.10
CA TRP A 147 15.56 11.67 -8.64
C TRP A 147 14.21 10.99 -8.93
N LEU A 148 13.27 11.00 -7.98
CA LEU A 148 11.95 10.40 -8.15
C LEU A 148 11.16 11.07 -9.29
N ARG A 149 11.16 12.41 -9.33
CA ARG A 149 10.46 13.16 -10.39
C ARG A 149 11.06 12.90 -11.77
N LYS A 150 12.38 12.71 -11.86
CA LYS A 150 13.04 12.37 -13.12
C LYS A 150 12.62 10.98 -13.60
N ARG A 151 12.63 9.97 -12.71
CA ARG A 151 12.18 8.61 -13.05
C ARG A 151 10.74 8.53 -13.53
N LEU A 152 9.86 9.40 -13.04
CA LEU A 152 8.46 9.46 -13.49
C LEU A 152 8.30 10.09 -14.90
N LYS A 153 9.25 10.93 -15.32
CA LYS A 153 9.22 11.64 -16.61
C LYS A 153 9.97 10.92 -17.72
N GLU A 154 10.85 9.99 -17.36
CA GLU A 154 11.54 9.14 -18.34
C GLU A 154 10.50 8.32 -19.10
N LYS A 155 10.43 8.54 -20.42
CA LYS A 155 9.69 7.65 -21.32
C LYS A 155 10.46 6.34 -21.42
N PRO A 156 9.79 5.18 -21.55
CA PRO A 156 10.49 3.97 -21.97
C PRO A 156 11.19 4.28 -23.29
N GLU A 157 12.50 4.07 -23.36
CA GLU A 157 13.24 4.15 -24.62
C GLU A 157 12.70 3.05 -25.54
N GLU A 158 12.28 3.44 -26.76
CA GLU A 158 11.76 2.55 -27.82
C GLU A 158 12.83 1.62 -28.38
#